data_AF-A0A7C2ETY7-F1
#
_entry.id   AF-A0A7C2ETY7-F1
#
_cell.length_a   1.000
_cell.length_b   1.000
_cell.length_c   1.000
_cell.angle_alpha   90.00
_cell.angle_beta   90.00
_cell.angle_gamma   90.00
#
_symmetry.space_group_name_H-M   'P 1'
#
loop_
_entity.id
_entity.type
_entity.pdbx_description
1 polymer ?
#
loop_
_entity_poly.entity_id
_entity_poly.type
_entity_poly.pdbx_seq_one_letter_code
_entity_poly.pdbx_strand_id
1 'polypeptide(L)'
;MPKVATAPMIKSLPAFIARTQFGQILERVSQRGDRFLITKKGEAKAVILGVEDFLRSVVKTPKSLAALQAQAKKRGTDRLTLEEIEAEITEVRRAAPRTNA
;
A
#
# COMPACT_ATOMS: atom_id res chain seq x y z
N MET A 1 5.09 -21.30 -2.39
CA MET A 1 4.89 -21.04 -3.83
C MET A 1 4.81 -19.55 -4.05
N PRO A 2 5.55 -18.95 -4.99
CA PRO A 2 5.37 -17.52 -5.28
C PRO A 2 4.00 -17.34 -5.94
N LYS A 3 3.13 -16.52 -5.33
CA LYS A 3 1.85 -16.13 -5.92
C LYS A 3 2.17 -15.32 -7.18
N VAL A 4 1.99 -15.94 -8.34
CA VAL A 4 2.17 -15.29 -9.64
C VAL A 4 1.30 -14.04 -9.62
N ALA A 5 1.93 -12.87 -9.68
CA ALA A 5 1.23 -11.59 -9.67
C ALA A 5 0.55 -11.41 -11.04
N THR A 6 -0.65 -11.96 -11.17
CA THR A 6 -1.55 -11.64 -12.28
C THR A 6 -1.76 -10.13 -12.27
N ALA A 7 -1.62 -9.48 -13.44
CA ALA A 7 -1.82 -8.04 -13.56
C ALA A 7 -3.18 -7.65 -12.93
N PRO A 8 -3.25 -6.57 -12.14
CA PRO A 8 -4.44 -6.24 -11.38
C PRO A 8 -5.61 -5.95 -12.33
N MET A 9 -6.63 -6.82 -12.32
CA MET A 9 -7.83 -6.63 -13.12
C MET A 9 -8.68 -5.51 -12.51
N ILE A 10 -8.87 -4.43 -13.27
CA ILE A 10 -9.79 -3.35 -12.91
C ILE A 10 -11.20 -3.74 -13.36
N LYS A 11 -12.13 -3.82 -12.40
CA LYS A 11 -13.54 -4.15 -12.65
C LYS A 11 -14.42 -2.94 -12.44
N SER A 12 -15.32 -2.65 -13.37
CA SER A 12 -16.29 -1.57 -13.20
C SER A 12 -17.53 -2.06 -12.46
N LEU A 13 -17.98 -1.31 -11.45
CA LEU A 13 -19.19 -1.61 -10.68
C LEU A 13 -20.04 -0.35 -10.50
N PRO A 14 -21.37 -0.44 -10.69
CA PRO A 14 -22.28 0.62 -10.27
C PRO A 14 -22.25 0.86 -8.75
N ALA A 15 -22.43 2.10 -8.32
CA ALA A 15 -22.41 2.50 -6.92
C ALA A 15 -23.45 1.75 -6.05
N PHE A 16 -24.61 1.38 -6.61
CA PHE A 16 -25.63 0.63 -5.87
C PHE A 16 -25.15 -0.80 -5.54
N ILE A 17 -24.47 -1.46 -6.48
CA ILE A 17 -23.85 -2.78 -6.24
C ILE A 17 -22.77 -2.64 -5.17
N ALA A 18 -21.91 -1.64 -5.31
CA ALA A 18 -20.82 -1.40 -4.37
C ALA A 18 -21.32 -1.20 -2.93
N ARG A 19 -22.44 -0.50 -2.74
CA ARG A 19 -23.08 -0.33 -1.43
C ARG A 19 -23.55 -1.66 -0.84
N THR A 20 -24.20 -2.50 -1.64
CA THR A 20 -24.78 -3.76 -1.17
C THR A 20 -23.74 -4.87 -0.95
N GLN A 21 -22.61 -4.82 -1.64
CA GLN A 21 -21.59 -5.87 -1.63
C GLN A 21 -20.25 -5.39 -1.05
N PHE A 22 -20.27 -4.32 -0.24
CA PHE A 22 -19.04 -3.66 0.19
C PHE A 22 -18.09 -4.60 0.96
N GLY A 23 -18.61 -5.46 1.84
CA GLY A 23 -17.78 -6.45 2.57
C GLY A 23 -17.03 -7.40 1.64
N GLN A 24 -17.71 -7.96 0.62
CA GLN A 24 -17.07 -8.84 -0.37
C GLN A 24 -16.04 -8.09 -1.23
N ILE A 25 -16.31 -6.81 -1.55
CA ILE A 25 -15.35 -5.96 -2.24
C ILE A 25 -14.09 -5.81 -1.37
N LEU A 26 -14.23 -5.55 -0.07
CA LEU A 26 -13.10 -5.43 0.87
C LEU A 26 -12.27 -6.72 0.97
N GLU A 27 -12.91 -7.89 1.06
CA GLU A 27 -12.20 -9.17 1.03
C GLU A 27 -11.40 -9.37 -0.26
N ARG A 28 -11.99 -8.99 -1.40
CA ARG A 28 -11.34 -9.15 -2.70
C ARG A 28 -10.16 -8.20 -2.89
N VAL A 29 -10.29 -6.93 -2.51
CA VAL A 29 -9.17 -5.99 -2.62
C VAL A 29 -8.04 -6.32 -1.64
N SER A 30 -8.35 -6.86 -0.46
CA SER A 30 -7.34 -7.24 0.55
C SER A 30 -6.65 -8.58 0.23
N GLN A 31 -7.39 -9.62 -0.16
CA GLN A 31 -6.84 -10.96 -0.33
C GLN A 31 -6.37 -11.25 -1.77
N ARG A 32 -7.05 -10.67 -2.76
CA ARG A 32 -6.83 -10.97 -4.18
C ARG A 32 -6.14 -9.84 -4.94
N GLY A 33 -6.07 -8.65 -4.36
CA GLY A 33 -5.51 -7.47 -5.04
C GLY A 33 -6.39 -6.98 -6.21
N ASP A 34 -7.69 -7.29 -6.17
CA ASP A 34 -8.65 -6.78 -7.16
C ASP A 34 -8.75 -5.25 -7.04
N ARG A 35 -9.03 -4.57 -8.16
CA ARG A 35 -9.31 -3.13 -8.21
C ARG A 35 -10.72 -2.89 -8.75
N PHE A 36 -11.46 -1.96 -8.15
CA PHE A 36 -12.83 -1.65 -8.58
C PHE A 36 -12.99 -0.19 -8.95
N LEU A 37 -13.48 0.09 -10.15
CA LEU A 37 -13.91 1.41 -10.59
C LEU A 37 -15.41 1.56 -10.32
N ILE A 38 -15.77 2.45 -9.41
CA ILE A 38 -17.15 2.70 -9.03
C ILE A 38 -17.75 3.76 -9.95
N THR A 39 -18.88 3.41 -10.59
CA THR A 39 -19.60 4.29 -11.50
C THR A 39 -20.94 4.73 -10.92
N LYS A 40 -21.37 5.96 -11.25
CA LYS A 40 -22.70 6.47 -10.93
C LYS A 40 -23.24 7.15 -12.18
N LYS A 41 -24.41 6.70 -12.65
CA LYS A 41 -25.01 7.17 -13.91
C LYS A 41 -24.04 7.06 -15.10
N GLY A 42 -23.31 5.95 -15.19
CA GLY A 42 -22.34 5.69 -16.27
C GLY A 42 -20.98 6.37 -16.10
N GLU A 43 -20.84 7.34 -15.20
CA GLU A 43 -19.59 8.07 -15.00
C GLU A 43 -18.76 7.47 -13.87
N ALA A 44 -17.43 7.38 -14.04
CA ALA A 44 -16.50 7.02 -13.00
C ALA A 44 -16.52 8.04 -11.86
N LYS A 45 -16.64 7.56 -10.61
CA LYS A 45 -16.70 8.41 -9.41
C LYS A 45 -15.67 8.08 -8.35
N ALA A 46 -15.29 6.81 -8.22
CA ALA A 46 -14.31 6.40 -7.23
C ALA A 46 -13.56 5.15 -7.70
N VAL A 47 -12.41 4.90 -7.10
CA VAL A 47 -11.68 3.63 -7.22
C VAL A 47 -11.54 3.03 -5.83
N ILE A 48 -11.78 1.73 -5.70
CA ILE A 48 -11.51 0.96 -4.49
C ILE A 48 -10.35 0.02 -4.79
N LEU A 49 -9.31 0.10 -3.98
CA LEU A 49 -8.11 -0.72 -4.06
C LEU A 49 -7.59 -1.00 -2.64
N GLY A 50 -6.82 -2.08 -2.48
CA GLY A 50 -6.17 -2.41 -1.21
C GLY A 50 -5.08 -1.39 -0.86
N VAL A 51 -4.79 -1.23 0.43
CA VAL A 51 -3.81 -0.25 0.92
C VAL A 51 -2.41 -0.50 0.35
N GLU A 52 -1.95 -1.75 0.32
CA GLU A 52 -0.64 -2.09 -0.26
C GLU A 52 -0.56 -1.70 -1.74
N ASP A 53 -1.65 -1.94 -2.48
CA ASP A 53 -1.72 -1.63 -3.89
C ASP A 53 -1.77 -0.12 -4.14
N PHE A 54 -2.41 0.64 -3.24
CA PHE A 54 -2.39 2.09 -3.24
C PHE A 54 -0.98 2.64 -3.04
N LEU A 55 -0.27 2.13 -2.05
CA LEU A 55 1.11 2.52 -1.77
C LEU A 55 2.05 2.18 -2.93
N ARG A 56 1.86 1.04 -3.59
CA ARG A 56 2.71 0.62 -4.73
C ARG A 56 2.42 1.40 -6.01
N SER A 57 1.16 1.72 -6.30
CA SER A 57 0.74 2.23 -7.61
C SER A 57 0.47 3.72 -7.65
N VAL A 58 0.04 4.32 -6.54
CA VAL A 58 -0.37 5.74 -6.48
C VAL A 58 0.70 6.60 -5.83
N VAL A 59 1.36 6.10 -4.78
CA VAL A 59 2.39 6.88 -4.08
C VAL A 59 3.67 6.93 -4.91
N LYS A 60 4.03 8.13 -5.36
CA LYS A 60 5.30 8.37 -6.05
C LYS A 60 6.44 8.30 -5.05
N THR A 61 7.23 7.24 -5.11
CA THR A 61 8.49 7.19 -4.35
C THR A 61 9.46 8.25 -4.89
N PRO A 62 10.02 9.13 -4.04
CA PRO A 62 11.05 10.06 -4.45
C PRO A 62 12.24 9.31 -5.08
N LYS A 63 12.84 9.88 -6.15
CA LYS A 63 13.96 9.24 -6.87
C LYS A 63 15.14 8.92 -5.95
N SER A 64 15.43 9.82 -5.00
CA SER A 64 16.47 9.63 -3.98
C SER A 64 16.22 8.37 -3.15
N LEU A 65 14.99 8.19 -2.68
CA LEU A 65 14.59 7.06 -1.84
C LEU A 65 14.64 5.74 -2.62
N ALA A 66 14.21 5.76 -3.89
CA ALA A 66 14.33 4.59 -4.78
C ALA A 66 15.80 4.19 -5.02
N ALA A 67 16.70 5.17 -5.20
CA ALA A 67 18.13 4.92 -5.37
C ALA A 67 18.76 4.32 -4.10
N LEU A 68 18.43 4.86 -2.92
CA LEU A 68 18.87 4.31 -1.63
C LEU A 68 18.39 2.87 -1.44
N GLN A 69 17.12 2.58 -1.73
CA GLN A 69 16.57 1.21 -1.62
C GLN A 69 17.29 0.24 -2.57
N ALA A 70 17.60 0.66 -3.79
CA ALA A 70 18.34 -0.17 -4.74
C ALA A 70 19.76 -0.46 -4.27
N GLN A 71 20.44 0.53 -3.66
CA GLN A 71 21.76 0.36 -3.07
C GLN A 71 21.73 -0.58 -1.85
N ALA A 72 20.73 -0.43 -0.98
CA ALA A 72 20.54 -1.31 0.17
C ALA A 72 20.34 -2.77 -0.28
N LYS A 73 19.50 -3.02 -1.29
CA LYS A 73 19.29 -4.36 -1.89
C LYS A 73 20.58 -4.96 -2.43
N LYS A 74 21.38 -4.18 -3.16
CA LYS A 74 22.68 -4.63 -3.68
C LYS A 74 23.65 -5.03 -2.57
N ARG A 75 23.55 -4.39 -1.40
CA ARG A 75 24.41 -4.64 -0.24
C ARG A 75 23.82 -5.66 0.74
N GLY A 76 22.60 -6.14 0.50
CA GLY A 76 21.88 -7.03 1.43
C GLY A 76 21.43 -6.36 2.73
N THR A 77 21.41 -5.03 2.79
CA THR A 77 21.02 -4.24 3.97
C THR A 77 19.60 -3.69 3.83
N ASP A 78 18.77 -4.31 3.00
CA ASP A 78 17.37 -3.91 2.75
C ASP A 78 16.37 -4.60 3.69
N ARG A 79 16.87 -5.31 4.71
CA ARG A 79 16.07 -6.13 5.61
C ARG A 79 16.35 -5.72 7.04
N LEU A 80 15.28 -5.36 7.74
CA LEU A 80 15.21 -5.21 9.18
C LEU A 80 13.88 -5.86 9.60
N THR A 81 13.87 -6.56 10.72
CA THR A 81 12.62 -7.02 11.33
C THR A 81 11.86 -5.84 11.93
N LEU A 82 10.57 -6.03 12.23
CA LEU A 82 9.78 -4.96 12.83
C LEU A 82 10.34 -4.58 14.21
N GLU A 83 10.81 -5.57 14.97
CA GLU A 83 11.43 -5.40 16.27
C GLU A 83 12.73 -4.59 16.18
N GLU A 84 13.56 -4.86 15.17
CA GLU A 84 14.80 -4.10 14.93
C GLU A 84 14.50 -2.64 14.54
N ILE A 85 13.46 -2.44 13.72
CA ILE A 85 12.98 -1.08 13.36
C ILE A 85 12.52 -0.33 14.61
N GLU A 86 11.72 -0.97 15.46
CA GLU A 86 11.21 -0.35 16.69
C GLU A 86 12.31 -0.05 17.71
N ALA A 87 13.32 -0.93 17.82
CA ALA A 87 14.50 -0.71 18.65
C ALA A 87 15.26 0.54 18.18
N GLU A 88 15.56 0.65 16.87
CA GLU A 88 16.27 1.80 16.30
C GLU A 88 15.49 3.11 16.50
N ILE A 89 14.18 3.11 16.22
CA ILE A 89 13.31 4.27 16.43
C ILE A 89 13.32 4.70 17.90
N THR A 90 13.27 3.73 18.81
CA THR A 90 13.25 3.97 20.26
C THR A 90 14.55 4.60 20.71
N GLU A 91 15.69 4.07 20.29
CA GLU A 91 17.01 4.60 20.64
C GLU A 91 17.20 6.04 20.12
N VAL A 92 16.84 6.32 18.87
CA VAL A 92 16.90 7.68 18.32
C VAL A 92 15.99 8.64 19.08
N ARG A 93 14.77 8.21 19.43
CA ARG A 93 13.83 9.05 20.19
C ARG A 93 14.27 9.29 21.63
N ARG A 94 14.98 8.35 22.26
CA ARG A 94 15.56 8.52 23.60
C ARG A 94 16.74 9.50 23.58
N ALA A 95 17.54 9.48 22.51
CA ALA A 95 18.67 10.38 22.33
C ALA A 95 18.26 11.81 21.93
N ALA A 96 17.07 12.00 21.36
CA ALA A 96 16.54 13.31 21.05
C ALA A 96 16.21 14.08 22.35
N PRO A 97 16.72 15.31 22.54
CA PRO A 97 16.34 16.12 23.70
C PRO A 97 14.83 16.37 23.67
N ARG A 98 14.18 16.26 24.83
CA ARG A 98 12.79 16.69 24.98
C ARG A 98 12.76 18.21 24.83
N THR A 99 12.58 18.71 23.61
CA THR A 99 12.19 20.09 23.38
C THR A 99 10.76 20.23 23.87
N ASN A 100 10.60 20.53 25.15
CA ASN A 100 9.34 21.00 25.71
C ASN A 100 9.07 22.36 25.05
N ALA A 101 8.02 22.43 24.22
CA ALA A 101 7.40 23.66 23.77
C ALA A 101 6.27 24.04 24.75
#